data_AF-A0A239F6Y5-F1
#
_entry.id   AF-A0A239F6Y5-F1
#
_cell.length_a   1.000
_cell.length_b   1.000
_cell.length_c   1.000
_cell.angle_alpha   90.00
_cell.angle_beta   90.00
_cell.angle_gamma   90.00
#
_symmetry.space_group_name_H-M   'P 1'
#
loop_
_entity.id
_entity.type
_entity.pdbx_description
1 polymer ?
#
loop_
_entity_poly.entity_id
_entity_poly.type
_entity_poly.pdbx_seq_one_letter_code
_entity_poly.pdbx_strand_id
1 'polypeptide(L)'
;MPSTLLSLFSQISDPRRGQGKMYPLAPILLFTVLAMLAGARSYRQVHGFIRTHLDRLNGGFGVSLHRAPAYSSVRFILHGIDADEMERVFREHAAGLAEASVEGAAIPPAVAIDGKTLRGSFDAFHDRKAVIAHIRN
;
A
#
# COMPACT_ATOMS: atom_id res chain seq x y z
N MET A 1 -19.07 -12.39 6.91
CA MET A 1 -17.64 -12.65 6.63
C MET A 1 -16.90 -11.34 6.79
N PRO A 2 -15.87 -11.24 7.64
CA PRO A 2 -15.09 -10.01 7.74
C PRO A 2 -14.53 -9.66 6.37
N SER A 3 -14.70 -8.41 5.94
CA SER A 3 -14.15 -7.93 4.68
C SER A 3 -12.62 -7.95 4.76
N THR A 4 -11.98 -8.71 3.86
CA THR A 4 -10.52 -8.73 3.78
C THR A 4 -10.04 -7.40 3.17
N LEU A 5 -8.86 -6.94 3.58
CA LEU A 5 -8.29 -5.69 3.06
C LEU A 5 -8.18 -5.68 1.53
N LEU A 6 -7.89 -6.83 0.91
CA LEU A 6 -7.87 -6.99 -0.54
C LEU A 6 -9.25 -6.76 -1.18
N SER A 7 -10.31 -7.29 -0.56
CA SER A 7 -11.68 -7.09 -1.03
C SER A 7 -12.10 -5.62 -0.94
N LEU A 8 -11.67 -4.92 0.11
CA LEU A 8 -11.96 -3.51 0.29
C LEU A 8 -11.19 -2.65 -0.73
N PHE A 9 -9.91 -2.93 -0.97
CA PHE A 9 -9.15 -2.23 -2.01
C PHE A 9 -9.70 -2.46 -3.41
N SER A 10 -10.41 -3.56 -3.65
CA SER A 10 -11.07 -3.82 -4.94
C SER A 10 -12.27 -2.91 -5.20
N GLN A 11 -12.76 -2.19 -4.18
CA GLN A 11 -13.82 -1.19 -4.31
C GLN A 11 -13.30 0.19 -4.71
N ILE A 12 -11.98 0.41 -4.63
CA ILE A 12 -11.36 1.71 -4.95
C ILE A 12 -11.37 1.91 -6.46
N SER A 13 -11.86 3.07 -6.88
CA SER A 13 -11.89 3.46 -8.29
C SER A 13 -10.47 3.58 -8.84
N ASP A 14 -10.21 2.97 -10.01
CA ASP A 14 -8.89 3.06 -10.65
C ASP A 14 -8.85 4.26 -11.63
N PRO A 15 -8.18 5.37 -11.27
CA PRO A 15 -8.17 6.60 -12.05
C PRO A 15 -7.25 6.53 -13.27
N ARG A 16 -6.50 5.43 -13.42
CA ARG A 16 -5.58 5.24 -14.55
C ARG A 16 -6.37 5.01 -15.83
N ARG A 17 -5.89 5.61 -16.92
CA ARG A 17 -6.39 5.32 -18.29
C ARG A 17 -6.15 3.85 -18.64
N GLY A 18 -6.96 3.26 -19.52
CA GLY A 18 -6.93 1.82 -19.85
C GLY A 18 -5.54 1.26 -20.19
N GLN A 19 -4.70 2.03 -20.90
CA GLN A 19 -3.32 1.63 -21.22
C GLN A 19 -2.37 1.55 -20.00
N GLY A 20 -2.75 2.14 -18.86
CA GLY A 20 -1.99 2.13 -17.59
C GLY A 20 -2.37 1.01 -16.62
N LYS A 21 -3.29 0.10 -17.00
CA LYS A 21 -3.85 -0.93 -16.11
C LYS A 21 -3.16 -2.30 -16.19
N MET A 22 -1.90 -2.36 -16.62
CA MET A 22 -1.10 -3.61 -16.64
C MET A 22 -1.06 -4.30 -15.27
N TYR A 23 -1.08 -3.52 -14.18
CA TYR A 23 -1.10 -4.03 -12.81
C TYR A 23 -2.46 -3.75 -12.16
N PRO A 24 -3.19 -4.76 -11.67
CA PRO A 24 -4.43 -4.57 -10.92
C PRO A 24 -4.20 -3.70 -9.68
N LEU A 25 -5.08 -2.72 -9.44
CA LEU A 25 -4.89 -1.71 -8.40
C LEU A 25 -4.83 -2.34 -6.99
N ALA A 26 -5.82 -3.17 -6.65
CA ALA A 26 -5.97 -3.71 -5.30
C ALA A 26 -4.79 -4.56 -4.82
N PRO A 27 -4.23 -5.50 -5.62
CA PRO A 27 -2.98 -6.19 -5.27
C PRO A 27 -1.79 -5.24 -5.06
N ILE A 28 -1.63 -4.20 -5.89
CA ILE A 28 -0.52 -3.26 -5.72
C ILE A 28 -0.66 -2.47 -4.43
N LEU A 29 -1.87 -2.04 -4.08
CA LEU A 29 -2.14 -1.38 -2.80
C LEU A 29 -1.80 -2.30 -1.63
N LEU A 30 -2.29 -3.54 -1.66
CA LEU A 30 -2.02 -4.54 -0.64
C LEU A 30 -0.52 -4.79 -0.48
N PHE A 31 0.19 -5.06 -1.57
CA PHE A 31 1.61 -5.36 -1.50
C PHE A 31 2.44 -4.15 -1.03
N THR A 32 1.99 -2.93 -1.33
CA THR A 32 2.59 -1.70 -0.81
C THR A 32 2.42 -1.63 0.71
N VAL A 33 1.22 -1.90 1.24
CA VAL A 33 0.97 -1.93 2.69
C VAL A 33 1.84 -2.99 3.36
N LEU A 34 1.89 -4.21 2.82
CA LEU A 34 2.73 -5.29 3.36
C LEU A 34 4.21 -4.93 3.34
N ALA A 35 4.69 -4.29 2.28
CA ALA A 35 6.06 -3.80 2.20
C ALA A 35 6.35 -2.77 3.29
N MET A 36 5.44 -1.81 3.52
CA MET A 36 5.58 -0.80 4.57
C MET A 36 5.58 -1.42 5.97
N LEU A 37 4.71 -2.39 6.22
CA LEU A 37 4.69 -3.17 7.47
C LEU A 37 5.99 -3.97 7.67
N ALA A 38 6.60 -4.44 6.58
CA ALA A 38 7.93 -5.06 6.57
C ALA A 38 9.09 -4.04 6.63
N GLY A 39 8.80 -2.74 6.81
CA GLY A 39 9.81 -1.69 7.02
C GLY A 39 10.24 -0.93 5.75
N ALA A 40 9.57 -1.09 4.62
CA ALA A 40 9.83 -0.26 3.44
C ALA A 40 9.41 1.20 3.68
N ARG A 41 10.32 2.13 3.37
CA ARG A 41 10.16 3.59 3.56
C ARG A 41 10.31 4.38 2.25
N SER A 42 10.43 3.69 1.12
CA SER A 42 10.55 4.31 -0.21
C SER A 42 9.94 3.44 -1.29
N TYR A 43 9.55 4.03 -2.42
CA TYR A 43 9.04 3.28 -3.58
C TYR A 43 10.03 2.24 -4.10
N ARG A 44 11.34 2.50 -3.98
CA ARG A 44 12.40 1.55 -4.36
C ARG A 44 12.41 0.34 -3.45
N GLN A 45 12.25 0.54 -2.14
CA GLN A 45 12.14 -0.55 -1.17
C GLN A 45 10.86 -1.35 -1.34
N VAL A 46 9.73 -0.69 -1.64
CA VAL A 46 8.47 -1.37 -1.99
C VAL A 46 8.66 -2.26 -3.23
N HIS A 47 9.23 -1.72 -4.31
CA HIS A 47 9.56 -2.51 -5.50
C HIS A 47 10.49 -3.69 -5.14
N GLY A 48 11.52 -3.47 -4.32
CA GLY A 48 12.44 -4.52 -3.86
C GLY A 48 11.73 -5.62 -3.08
N PHE A 49 10.80 -5.26 -2.18
CA PHE A 49 9.98 -6.20 -1.42
C PHE A 49 9.09 -7.04 -2.35
N ILE A 50 8.33 -6.39 -3.25
CA ILE A 50 7.43 -7.08 -4.18
C ILE A 50 8.22 -8.03 -5.08
N ARG A 51 9.36 -7.59 -5.61
CA ARG A 51 10.22 -8.42 -6.46
C ARG A 51 10.76 -9.64 -5.72
N THR A 52 11.19 -9.48 -4.48
CA THR A 52 11.77 -10.57 -3.67
C THR A 52 10.72 -11.60 -3.25
N HIS A 53 9.46 -11.17 -3.07
CA HIS A 53 8.40 -12.02 -2.53
C HIS A 53 7.26 -12.31 -3.53
N LEU A 54 7.46 -12.04 -4.82
CA LEU A 54 6.40 -12.06 -5.83
C LEU A 54 5.60 -13.36 -5.84
N ASP A 55 6.27 -14.51 -5.86
CA ASP A 55 5.60 -15.82 -5.92
C ASP A 55 4.78 -16.10 -4.66
N ARG A 56 5.31 -15.71 -3.49
CA ARG A 56 4.59 -15.86 -2.21
C ARG A 56 3.38 -14.93 -2.13
N LEU A 57 3.52 -13.70 -2.61
CA LEU A 57 2.44 -12.72 -2.67
C LEU A 57 1.34 -13.17 -3.65
N ASN A 58 1.73 -13.65 -4.83
CA ASN A 58 0.82 -14.21 -5.82
C ASN A 58 0.04 -15.40 -5.23
N GLY A 59 0.74 -16.39 -4.68
CA GLY A 59 0.12 -17.58 -4.10
C GLY A 59 -0.76 -17.28 -2.88
N GLY A 60 -0.31 -16.37 -1.99
CA GLY A 60 -1.02 -16.04 -0.75
C GLY A 60 -2.31 -15.25 -0.97
N PHE A 61 -2.43 -14.52 -2.08
CA PHE A 61 -3.57 -13.65 -2.36
C PHE A 61 -4.32 -14.00 -3.65
N GLY A 62 -4.01 -15.13 -4.29
CA GLY A 62 -4.68 -15.56 -5.53
C GLY A 62 -4.44 -14.61 -6.71
N VAL A 63 -3.28 -13.94 -6.74
CA VAL A 63 -2.90 -12.98 -7.79
C VAL A 63 -1.89 -13.65 -8.72
N SER A 64 -1.86 -13.25 -10.00
CA SER A 64 -0.94 -13.79 -11.00
C SER A 64 -0.14 -12.69 -11.69
N LEU A 65 0.63 -11.89 -10.92
CA LEU A 65 1.53 -10.91 -11.51
C LEU A 65 2.77 -11.61 -12.10
N HIS A 66 3.00 -11.43 -13.40
CA HIS A 66 4.17 -12.02 -14.07
C HIS A 66 5.50 -11.40 -13.62
N ARG A 67 5.48 -10.12 -13.24
CA ARG A 67 6.66 -9.39 -12.75
C ARG A 67 6.24 -8.34 -11.73
N ALA A 68 7.17 -7.94 -10.87
CA ALA A 68 6.96 -6.81 -9.98
C ALA A 68 6.84 -5.50 -10.79
N PRO A 69 5.93 -4.58 -10.42
CA PRO A 69 5.89 -3.24 -11.00
C PRO A 69 7.18 -2.50 -10.66
N ALA A 70 7.71 -1.74 -11.63
CA ALA A 70 8.83 -0.84 -11.37
C ALA A 70 8.44 0.20 -10.31
N TYR A 71 9.42 0.72 -9.58
CA TYR A 71 9.18 1.73 -8.54
C TYR A 71 8.45 2.97 -9.08
N SER A 72 8.68 3.34 -10.34
CA SER A 72 7.96 4.42 -11.03
C SER A 72 6.49 4.08 -11.21
N SER A 73 6.16 2.86 -11.64
CA SER A 73 4.78 2.39 -11.76
C SER A 73 4.06 2.41 -10.41
N VAL A 74 4.71 1.92 -9.34
CA VAL A 74 4.17 1.99 -7.97
C VAL A 74 3.90 3.45 -7.59
N ARG A 75 4.88 4.33 -7.80
CA ARG A 75 4.73 5.78 -7.52
C ARG A 75 3.57 6.41 -8.30
N PHE A 76 3.44 6.14 -9.59
CA PHE A 76 2.37 6.69 -10.42
C PHE A 76 0.99 6.19 -9.99
N ILE A 77 0.89 4.92 -9.62
CA ILE A 77 -0.35 4.34 -9.08
C ILE A 77 -0.72 5.06 -7.80
N LEU A 78 0.19 5.12 -6.82
CA LEU A 78 -0.10 5.67 -5.49
C LEU A 78 -0.40 7.18 -5.53
N HIS A 79 0.28 7.95 -6.38
CA HIS A 79 -0.04 9.38 -6.55
C HIS A 79 -1.40 9.64 -7.21
N GLY A 80 -1.93 8.68 -7.96
CA GLY A 80 -3.20 8.84 -8.65
C GLY A 80 -4.42 8.59 -7.76
N ILE A 81 -4.23 7.93 -6.61
CA ILE A 81 -5.34 7.46 -5.76
C ILE A 81 -5.95 8.62 -4.98
N ASP A 82 -7.28 8.63 -4.92
CA ASP A 82 -8.02 9.53 -4.06
C ASP A 82 -7.77 9.18 -2.58
N ALA A 83 -7.21 10.15 -1.85
CA ALA A 83 -6.87 9.98 -0.44
C ALA A 83 -8.11 9.75 0.44
N ASP A 84 -9.26 10.35 0.10
CA ASP A 84 -10.50 10.23 0.86
C ASP A 84 -11.11 8.84 0.66
N GLU A 85 -11.05 8.30 -0.56
CA GLU A 85 -11.50 6.94 -0.86
C GLU A 85 -10.61 5.89 -0.15
N MET A 86 -9.30 6.13 -0.15
CA MET A 86 -8.33 5.30 0.57
C MET A 86 -8.58 5.32 2.08
N GLU A 87 -8.81 6.50 2.67
CA GLU A 87 -9.13 6.64 4.09
C GLU A 87 -10.42 5.90 4.45
N ARG A 88 -11.48 6.07 3.65
CA ARG A 88 -12.77 5.40 3.86
C ARG A 88 -12.60 3.89 3.94
N VAL A 89 -11.86 3.31 3.00
CA VAL A 89 -11.59 1.87 2.95
C VAL A 89 -10.78 1.41 4.17
N PHE A 90 -9.74 2.14 4.58
CA PHE A 90 -9.00 1.78 5.79
C PHE A 90 -9.85 1.87 7.05
N ARG A 91 -10.75 2.86 7.15
CA ARG A 91 -11.67 3.02 8.27
C ARG A 91 -12.66 1.85 8.35
N GLU A 92 -13.20 1.41 7.22
CA GLU A 92 -14.05 0.22 7.12
C GLU A 92 -13.31 -1.04 7.56
N HIS A 93 -12.05 -1.20 7.13
CA HIS A 93 -11.23 -2.32 7.58
C HIS A 93 -11.01 -2.31 9.11
N ALA A 94 -10.66 -1.15 9.66
CA ALA A 94 -10.41 -0.99 11.09
C ALA A 94 -11.67 -1.26 11.93
N ALA A 95 -12.84 -0.84 11.46
CA ALA A 95 -14.12 -1.15 12.09
C ALA A 95 -14.37 -2.68 12.10
N GLY A 96 -14.16 -3.34 10.96
CA GLY A 96 -14.30 -4.80 10.88
C GLY A 96 -13.33 -5.58 11.78
N LEU A 97 -12.11 -5.07 11.98
CA LEU A 97 -11.15 -5.65 12.94
C LEU A 97 -11.61 -5.49 14.40
N ALA A 98 -12.21 -4.34 14.73
CA ALA A 98 -12.74 -4.08 16.07
C ALA A 98 -13.92 -5.01 16.39
N GLU A 99 -14.79 -5.29 15.41
CA GLU A 99 -15.93 -6.21 15.57
C GLU A 99 -15.49 -7.68 15.63
N ALA A 100 -14.52 -8.10 14.80
CA ALA A 100 -14.01 -9.48 14.79
C ALA A 100 -13.25 -9.86 16.08
N SER A 101 -12.72 -8.89 16.81
CA SER A 101 -11.99 -9.12 18.08
C SER A 101 -12.92 -9.51 19.25
N VAL A 102 -14.24 -9.51 19.06
CA VAL A 102 -15.23 -9.85 20.10
C VAL A 102 -15.46 -11.37 20.22
N GLU A 103 -15.07 -12.17 19.23
CA GLU A 103 -15.12 -13.64 19.31
C GLU A 103 -13.76 -14.22 19.79
N GLY A 104 -13.52 -14.17 21.10
CA GLY A 104 -12.73 -15.21 21.79
C GLY A 104 -11.21 -15.06 21.95
N ALA A 105 -10.59 -13.89 21.74
CA ALA A 105 -9.16 -13.70 22.05
C ALA A 105 -8.88 -12.42 22.85
N ALA A 106 -8.02 -12.54 23.87
CA ALA A 106 -7.66 -11.48 24.80
C ALA A 106 -6.83 -10.36 24.13
N ILE A 107 -7.52 -9.28 23.71
CA ILE A 107 -7.07 -7.87 23.56
C ILE A 107 -6.06 -7.60 22.40
N PRO A 108 -6.20 -6.48 21.63
CA PRO A 108 -6.80 -5.22 22.07
C PRO A 108 -8.07 -4.74 21.36
N PRO A 109 -9.01 -4.18 22.14
CA PRO A 109 -9.99 -3.23 21.63
C PRO A 109 -9.22 -1.94 21.32
N ALA A 110 -9.33 -1.47 20.08
CA ALA A 110 -8.75 -0.23 19.57
C ALA A 110 -7.20 -0.14 19.63
N VAL A 111 -6.56 -0.47 18.51
CA VAL A 111 -5.20 0.01 18.22
C VAL A 111 -5.31 1.44 17.71
N ALA A 112 -4.96 2.42 18.55
CA ALA A 112 -4.80 3.81 18.10
C ALA A 112 -3.50 3.92 17.30
N ILE A 113 -3.60 3.89 15.96
CA ILE A 113 -2.49 4.21 15.07
C ILE A 113 -2.43 5.73 14.92
N ASP A 114 -1.56 6.41 15.66
CA ASP A 114 -1.35 7.85 15.46
C ASP A 114 -0.68 8.09 14.08
N GLY A 115 -1.49 8.50 13.11
CA GLY A 115 -1.10 8.73 11.72
C GLY A 115 -0.15 9.91 11.49
N LYS A 116 0.29 10.63 12.54
CA LYS A 116 1.29 11.71 12.40
C LYS A 116 2.57 11.24 11.70
N THR A 117 2.99 10.00 11.94
CA THR A 117 4.12 9.39 11.24
C THR A 117 3.76 8.93 9.83
N LEU A 118 2.50 8.56 9.55
CA LEU A 118 2.03 8.21 8.20
C LEU A 118 2.04 9.42 7.26
N ARG A 119 1.64 10.61 7.75
CA ARG A 119 1.77 11.88 6.99
C ARG A 119 3.23 12.19 6.66
N GLY A 120 4.14 12.05 7.63
CA GLY A 120 5.58 12.21 7.41
C GLY A 120 6.23 11.08 6.59
N SER A 121 5.67 9.87 6.62
CA SER A 121 6.11 8.73 5.80
C SER A 121 5.78 8.99 4.34
N PHE A 122 4.59 9.50 4.03
CA PHE A 122 4.27 9.95 2.67
C PHE A 122 5.29 10.99 2.18
N ASP A 123 5.67 11.97 3.01
CA ASP A 123 6.73 12.94 2.73
C ASP A 123 8.15 12.34 2.64
N ALA A 124 8.44 11.24 3.34
CA ALA A 124 9.71 10.50 3.22
C ALA A 124 9.74 9.58 1.98
N PHE A 125 8.58 9.10 1.55
CA PHE A 125 8.37 8.37 0.30
C PHE A 125 8.49 9.30 -0.92
N HIS A 126 8.26 10.60 -0.75
CA HIS A 126 8.79 11.60 -1.67
C HIS A 126 10.30 11.59 -1.54
N ASP A 127 10.93 10.82 -2.43
CA ASP A 127 12.37 10.76 -2.68
C ASP A 127 12.89 12.20 -2.88
N ARG A 128 13.14 12.94 -1.78
CA ARG A 128 13.83 14.22 -1.80
C ARG A 128 15.22 13.88 -2.27
N LYS A 129 15.46 14.03 -3.57
CA LYS A 129 16.81 14.21 -4.07
C LYS A 129 17.41 15.35 -3.25
N ALA A 130 18.28 15.02 -2.31
CA ALA A 130 19.35 15.91 -1.94
C ALA A 130 20.22 16.05 -3.20
N VAL A 131 19.87 17.01 -4.07
CA VAL A 131 20.81 17.53 -5.05
C VAL A 131 21.73 18.47 -4.29
N ILE A 132 22.69 17.88 -3.58
CA ILE A 132 23.94 18.57 -3.29
C ILE A 132 24.84 18.25 -4.48
N ALA A 133 24.92 19.18 -5.41
CA ALA A 133 26.03 19.24 -6.36
C ALA A 133 26.34 20.71 -6.62
N HIS A 134 27.15 21.23 -5.71
CA HIS A 134 27.98 22.40 -5.87
C HIS A 134 28.89 22.20 -7.09
N ILE A 135 28.63 22.86 -8.21
CA ILE A 135 29.66 23.13 -9.23
C ILE A 135 29.47 24.56 -9.71
N ARG A 136 30.39 25.41 -9.27
CA ARG A 136 30.76 26.67 -9.92
C ARG A 136 31.30 26.36 -11.31
N ASN A 137 30.87 27.13 -12.30
CA ASN A 137 31.80 27.74 -13.26
C ASN A 137 31.20 29.06 -13.73
#